data_AF-A0A7X8JJP5-F1
#
_entry.id   AF-A0A7X8JJP5-F1
#
_cell.length_a   1.000
_cell.length_b   1.000
_cell.length_c   1.000
_cell.angle_alpha   90.00
_cell.angle_beta   90.00
_cell.angle_gamma   90.00
#
_symmetry.space_group_name_H-M   'P 1'
#
loop_
_entity.id
_entity.type
_entity.pdbx_description
1 polymer ?
#
loop_
_entity_poly.entity_id
_entity_poly.type
_entity_poly.pdbx_seq_one_letter_code
_entity_poly.pdbx_strand_id
1 'polypeptide(L)'
;MKTMLKLARAIFFGNGVGFLADDTGRRRRKLSRIGSILLLIILAGYMVAMAGGVTLYFYDALLPLNMQHLIVSLFLNLGWLLAFFFGILHVIGIFYYSSDVEKLLPLPLKAEQIIGAKLLVVAAYELIYLTILIAPPLVVFGVRSTAGIQYYFYMLIVLIMLPVIPICLAALLSMVIMRFTPFARDKDRFSLVSGLLALLVALAITYGGQSMTALPAGDLAEHIGQGIGDLVDTSTVIFPGTRQAAGALAESADPAAVGQIALLIFISAVTVALTLCLSKVLYFKGVIGLNSSGSRRKKMAREEMIKATGSGSAFAAYMLKDLRILVRTPIFFMNNVIMNFIWPIFVLVPFLQGGKDPEFAAFLTMLRSALEPDNPAVPIALAATFAAACFISGTNGVSSSALSREGKLFYFVKILPMSYHHQIWAKLLPGMALSLVGVLLLILILILLISPPAWFLALLLATIPGAVLLTNMTGMLFELLWPKLKWDNEQKAVKQNLNVLYGILVGILLAAVAVVTVVAFALPLLPTILVLCIIPLLLALGLALLIHRIGPRLICSLDVGEM
;
A
#
# COMPACT_ATOMS: atom_id res chain seq x y z
N MET A 1 24.60 7.46 26.83
CA MET A 1 24.15 8.42 25.79
C MET A 1 25.08 8.55 24.58
N LYS A 2 26.38 8.90 24.72
CA LYS A 2 27.27 9.14 23.56
C LYS A 2 27.32 7.98 22.54
N THR A 3 27.44 6.73 23.00
CA THR A 3 27.45 5.53 22.13
C THR A 3 26.14 5.35 21.38
N MET A 4 25.01 5.60 22.04
CA MET A 4 23.65 5.47 21.48
C MET A 4 23.39 6.52 20.39
N LEU A 5 23.79 7.78 20.61
CA LEU A 5 23.67 8.85 19.61
C LEU A 5 24.55 8.59 18.37
N LYS A 6 25.78 8.11 18.55
CA LYS A 6 26.66 7.71 17.45
C LYS A 6 26.06 6.55 16.65
N LEU A 7 25.47 5.57 17.33
CA LEU A 7 24.81 4.42 16.70
C LEU A 7 23.55 4.86 15.95
N ALA A 8 22.71 5.71 16.54
CA ALA A 8 21.51 6.25 15.90
C ALA A 8 21.87 7.00 14.62
N ARG A 9 22.92 7.84 14.67
CA ARG A 9 23.46 8.53 13.49
C ARG A 9 23.89 7.52 12.41
N ALA A 10 24.66 6.50 12.76
CA ALA A 10 25.12 5.50 11.81
C ALA A 10 23.97 4.72 11.15
N ILE A 11 22.96 4.31 11.94
CA ILE A 11 21.76 3.61 11.45
C ILE A 11 20.91 4.54 10.59
N PHE A 12 20.71 5.80 10.99
CA PHE A 12 19.95 6.78 10.23
C PHE A 12 20.56 7.01 8.84
N PHE A 13 21.87 7.20 8.74
CA PHE A 13 22.53 7.36 7.44
C PHE A 13 22.64 6.04 6.64
N GLY A 14 22.73 4.89 7.33
CA GLY A 14 22.75 3.58 6.69
C GLY A 14 21.40 3.16 6.10
N ASN A 15 20.29 3.50 6.77
CA ASN A 15 18.92 3.17 6.33
C ASN A 15 18.26 4.31 5.53
N GLY A 16 18.60 5.56 5.79
CA GLY A 16 17.77 6.74 5.45
C GLY A 16 17.96 7.39 4.09
N VAL A 17 18.74 6.80 3.18
CA VAL A 17 18.91 7.37 1.82
C VAL A 17 18.81 6.33 0.71
N GLY A 18 18.43 5.09 1.04
CA GLY A 18 18.23 4.01 0.07
C GLY A 18 17.07 4.26 -0.91
N PHE A 19 16.10 5.11 -0.54
CA PHE A 19 14.97 5.48 -1.40
C PHE A 19 15.38 6.40 -2.57
N LEU A 20 16.50 7.11 -2.44
CA LEU A 20 17.07 8.02 -3.45
C LEU A 20 18.36 7.49 -4.08
N ALA A 21 18.83 6.33 -3.63
CA ALA A 21 19.99 5.65 -4.16
C ALA A 21 19.59 4.78 -5.36
N ASP A 22 19.20 5.46 -6.43
CA ASP A 22 19.11 4.83 -7.74
C ASP A 22 20.53 4.51 -8.24
N ASP A 23 20.72 3.28 -8.71
CA ASP A 23 21.99 2.72 -9.21
C ASP A 23 22.31 3.20 -10.64
N THR A 24 21.71 4.32 -11.04
CA THR A 24 21.86 4.91 -12.37
C THR A 24 22.99 5.94 -12.40
N GLY A 25 23.64 6.07 -13.57
CA GLY A 25 24.82 6.93 -13.76
C GLY A 25 24.68 8.35 -13.22
N ARG A 26 25.82 8.94 -12.81
CA ARG A 26 25.95 10.20 -12.03
C ARG A 26 25.05 11.37 -12.46
N ARG A 27 24.72 11.50 -13.75
CA ARG A 27 23.89 12.59 -14.31
C ARG A 27 22.38 12.32 -14.22
N ARG A 28 21.90 11.10 -14.51
CA ARG A 28 20.48 10.70 -14.34
C ARG A 28 20.08 10.66 -12.87
N ARG A 29 21.03 10.33 -11.99
CA ARG A 29 20.84 10.30 -10.53
C ARG A 29 20.53 11.68 -9.91
N LYS A 30 20.99 12.79 -10.50
CA LYS A 30 20.66 14.15 -10.05
C LYS A 30 19.24 14.56 -10.48
N LEU A 31 18.87 14.29 -11.74
CA LEU A 31 17.55 14.64 -12.27
C LEU A 31 16.43 13.84 -11.59
N SER A 32 16.65 12.53 -11.38
CA SER A 32 15.72 11.64 -10.66
C SER A 32 15.53 12.07 -9.20
N ARG A 33 16.60 12.50 -8.51
CA ARG A 33 16.52 13.04 -7.14
C ARG A 33 15.72 14.34 -7.06
N ILE A 34 15.94 15.26 -7.99
CA ILE A 34 15.21 16.54 -8.01
C ILE A 34 13.72 16.27 -8.27
N GLY A 35 13.38 15.40 -9.22
CA GLY A 35 12.00 15.02 -9.51
C GLY A 35 11.29 14.34 -8.33
N SER A 36 11.98 13.45 -7.61
CA SER A 36 11.42 12.79 -6.41
C SER A 36 11.25 13.75 -5.23
N ILE A 37 12.19 14.68 -5.02
CA ILE A 37 12.03 15.75 -4.02
C ILE A 37 10.86 16.66 -4.37
N LEU A 38 10.74 17.07 -5.64
CA LEU A 38 9.64 17.91 -6.11
C LEU A 38 8.28 17.21 -5.91
N LEU A 39 8.18 15.93 -6.27
CA LEU A 39 6.97 15.12 -6.05
C LEU A 39 6.60 15.04 -4.57
N LEU A 40 7.59 14.82 -3.69
CA LEU A 40 7.37 14.80 -2.24
C LEU A 40 6.85 16.14 -1.71
N ILE A 41 7.39 17.26 -2.21
CA ILE A 41 6.93 18.60 -1.84
C ILE A 41 5.49 18.83 -2.31
N ILE A 42 5.16 18.46 -3.55
CA ILE A 42 3.80 18.59 -4.10
C ILE A 42 2.82 17.74 -3.28
N LEU A 43 3.17 16.49 -3.00
CA LEU A 43 2.33 15.58 -2.22
C LEU A 43 2.13 16.07 -0.78
N ALA A 44 3.21 16.53 -0.13
CA ALA A 44 3.14 17.13 1.20
C ALA A 44 2.26 18.40 1.18
N GLY A 45 2.43 19.27 0.19
CA GLY A 45 1.60 20.46 0.02
C GLY A 45 0.11 20.14 -0.17
N TYR A 46 -0.19 19.13 -0.98
CA TYR A 46 -1.56 18.64 -1.18
C TYR A 46 -2.16 18.08 0.12
N MET A 47 -1.40 17.27 0.87
CA MET A 47 -1.83 16.73 2.17
C MET A 47 -2.08 17.83 3.19
N VAL A 48 -1.20 18.84 3.26
CA VAL A 48 -1.35 20.01 4.14
C VAL A 48 -2.60 20.80 3.78
N ALA A 49 -2.82 21.06 2.48
CA ALA A 49 -4.00 21.78 2.01
C ALA A 49 -5.31 21.03 2.30
N MET A 50 -5.33 19.71 2.06
CA MET A 50 -6.49 18.86 2.36
C MET A 50 -6.76 18.80 3.87
N ALA A 51 -5.75 18.52 4.68
CA ALA A 51 -5.89 18.47 6.14
C ALA A 51 -6.38 19.81 6.69
N GLY A 52 -5.76 20.92 6.29
CA GLY A 52 -6.18 22.26 6.69
C GLY A 52 -7.59 22.61 6.23
N GLY A 53 -7.96 22.28 4.98
CA GLY A 53 -9.31 22.51 4.44
C GLY A 53 -10.38 21.74 5.20
N VAL A 54 -10.14 20.46 5.51
CA VAL A 54 -11.02 19.64 6.34
C VAL A 54 -11.17 20.26 7.74
N THR A 55 -10.07 20.69 8.36
CA THR A 55 -10.13 21.35 9.67
C THR A 55 -10.93 22.65 9.65
N LEU A 56 -10.79 23.47 8.60
CA LEU A 56 -11.59 24.70 8.46
C LEU A 56 -13.09 24.39 8.41
N TYR A 57 -13.48 23.39 7.61
CA TYR A 57 -14.87 22.94 7.53
C TYR A 57 -15.41 22.46 8.89
N PHE A 58 -14.66 21.61 9.60
CA PHE A 58 -15.06 21.14 10.93
C PHE A 58 -15.09 22.25 11.98
N TYR A 59 -14.17 23.21 11.90
CA TYR A 59 -14.13 24.35 12.81
C TYR A 59 -15.39 25.22 12.67
N ASP A 60 -15.75 25.57 11.43
CA ASP A 60 -16.94 26.38 11.16
C ASP A 60 -18.24 25.62 11.51
N ALA A 61 -18.26 24.29 11.33
CA ALA A 61 -19.39 23.43 11.73
C ALA A 61 -19.57 23.28 13.25
N LEU A 62 -18.49 23.28 14.03
CA LEU A 62 -18.51 23.14 15.50
C LEU A 62 -18.61 24.49 16.23
N LEU A 63 -18.44 25.60 15.52
CA LEU A 63 -18.49 26.95 16.08
C LEU A 63 -19.86 27.28 16.74
N PRO A 64 -21.02 26.96 16.14
CA PRO A 64 -22.32 27.18 16.78
C PRO A 64 -22.53 26.38 18.07
N LEU A 65 -21.78 25.28 18.25
CA LEU A 65 -21.90 24.35 19.38
C LEU A 65 -20.93 24.67 20.52
N ASN A 66 -20.00 25.62 20.35
CA ASN A 66 -18.88 25.87 21.28
C ASN A 66 -17.99 24.64 21.55
N MET A 67 -17.97 23.65 20.65
CA MET A 67 -17.25 22.38 20.80
C MET A 67 -15.94 22.32 20.00
N GLN A 68 -15.37 23.48 19.65
CA GLN A 68 -14.17 23.57 18.80
C GLN A 68 -12.93 22.90 19.39
N HIS A 69 -12.81 22.85 20.73
CA HIS A 69 -11.70 22.21 21.44
C HIS A 69 -11.57 20.71 21.11
N LEU A 70 -12.66 20.06 20.67
CA LEU A 70 -12.68 18.66 20.27
C LEU A 70 -11.85 18.39 19.02
N ILE A 71 -11.65 19.40 18.17
CA ILE A 71 -10.81 19.28 16.97
C ILE A 71 -9.38 18.91 17.36
N VAL A 72 -8.84 19.58 18.39
CA VAL A 72 -7.50 19.30 18.90
C VAL A 72 -7.40 17.87 19.40
N SER A 73 -8.35 17.43 20.24
CA SER A 73 -8.40 16.07 20.76
C SER A 73 -8.52 15.02 19.65
N LEU A 74 -9.36 15.25 18.65
CA LEU A 74 -9.59 14.34 17.53
C LEU A 74 -8.32 14.14 16.69
N PHE A 75 -7.66 15.23 16.30
CA PHE A 75 -6.43 15.15 15.49
C PHE A 75 -5.25 14.59 16.30
N LEU A 76 -5.15 14.87 17.59
CA LEU A 76 -4.11 14.26 18.44
C LEU A 76 -4.34 12.75 18.63
N ASN A 77 -5.59 12.32 18.84
CA ASN A 77 -5.95 10.91 18.92
C ASN A 77 -5.68 10.18 17.60
N LEU A 78 -6.03 10.81 16.46
CA LEU A 78 -5.69 10.28 15.14
C LEU A 78 -4.17 10.17 14.95
N GLY A 79 -3.42 11.21 15.32
CA GLY A 79 -1.96 11.19 15.28
C GLY A 79 -1.36 10.07 16.13
N TRP A 80 -1.86 9.86 17.34
CA TRP A 80 -1.45 8.77 18.22
C TRP A 80 -1.71 7.39 17.59
N LEU A 81 -2.91 7.18 17.03
CA LEU A 81 -3.28 5.93 16.37
C LEU A 81 -2.37 5.62 15.18
N LEU A 82 -2.14 6.63 14.32
CA LEU A 82 -1.27 6.47 13.16
C LEU A 82 0.16 6.20 13.57
N ALA A 83 0.69 6.91 14.57
CA ALA A 83 2.01 6.65 15.14
C ALA A 83 2.13 5.23 15.67
N PHE A 84 1.11 4.72 16.36
CA PHE A 84 1.12 3.35 16.89
C PHE A 84 1.13 2.30 15.77
N PHE A 85 0.21 2.39 14.81
CA PHE A 85 0.10 1.40 13.73
C PHE A 85 1.29 1.43 12.78
N PHE A 86 1.69 2.61 12.31
CA PHE A 86 2.90 2.73 11.48
C PHE A 86 4.15 2.40 12.28
N GLY A 87 4.18 2.70 13.58
CA GLY A 87 5.28 2.35 14.47
C GLY A 87 5.49 0.86 14.62
N ILE A 88 4.45 0.04 14.62
CA ILE A 88 4.63 -1.42 14.59
C ILE A 88 5.41 -1.83 13.34
N LEU A 89 5.05 -1.28 12.17
CA LEU A 89 5.70 -1.59 10.90
C LEU A 89 7.15 -1.09 10.86
N HIS A 90 7.40 0.15 11.29
CA HIS A 90 8.74 0.75 11.32
C HIS A 90 9.64 0.07 12.35
N VAL A 91 9.13 -0.21 13.55
CA VAL A 91 9.90 -0.92 14.58
C VAL A 91 10.28 -2.30 14.08
N ILE A 92 9.36 -3.08 13.52
CA ILE A 92 9.69 -4.40 12.98
C ILE A 92 10.74 -4.29 11.85
N GLY A 93 10.53 -3.35 10.92
CA GLY A 93 11.44 -3.11 9.80
C GLY A 93 12.86 -2.74 10.24
N ILE A 94 12.98 -1.81 11.20
CA ILE A 94 14.26 -1.26 11.66
C ILE A 94 14.88 -2.12 12.75
N PHE A 95 14.13 -2.78 13.63
CA PHE A 95 14.69 -3.54 14.75
C PHE A 95 15.13 -4.94 14.31
N TYR A 96 14.36 -5.59 13.43
CA TYR A 96 14.50 -7.01 13.12
C TYR A 96 14.90 -7.30 11.67
N TYR A 97 14.35 -6.57 10.69
CA TYR A 97 14.53 -6.89 9.27
C TYR A 97 15.62 -6.12 8.54
N SER A 98 16.31 -5.22 9.24
CA SER A 98 17.40 -4.44 8.69
C SER A 98 18.71 -5.24 8.68
N SER A 99 19.50 -5.09 7.61
CA SER A 99 20.76 -5.81 7.42
C SER A 99 21.87 -5.41 8.41
N ASP A 100 21.65 -4.35 9.20
CA ASP A 100 22.55 -3.95 10.28
C ASP A 100 22.50 -4.89 11.49
N VAL A 101 21.39 -5.61 11.69
CA VAL A 101 21.18 -6.50 12.85
C VAL A 101 22.28 -7.55 12.93
N GLU A 102 22.56 -8.24 11.82
CA GLU A 102 23.61 -9.26 11.73
C GLU A 102 25.00 -8.72 12.05
N LYS A 103 25.27 -7.44 11.73
CA LYS A 103 26.54 -6.77 12.00
C LYS A 103 26.66 -6.24 13.43
N LEU A 104 25.53 -5.93 14.07
CA LEU A 104 25.47 -5.40 15.43
C LEU A 104 25.48 -6.50 16.49
N LEU A 105 24.96 -7.70 16.18
CA LEU A 105 24.92 -8.85 17.10
C LEU A 105 26.29 -9.29 17.66
N PRO A 106 27.39 -9.32 16.88
CA PRO A 106 28.71 -9.74 17.38
C PRO A 106 29.43 -8.67 18.21
N LEU A 107 28.97 -7.42 18.18
CA LEU A 107 29.60 -6.32 18.90
C LEU A 107 29.24 -6.36 20.40
N PRO A 108 30.12 -5.92 21.31
CA PRO A 108 29.86 -5.88 22.75
C PRO A 108 28.92 -4.72 23.16
N LEU A 109 27.79 -4.59 22.47
CA LEU A 109 26.76 -3.57 22.71
C LEU A 109 25.60 -4.16 23.52
N LYS A 110 25.10 -3.40 24.49
CA LYS A 110 23.92 -3.80 25.28
C LYS A 110 22.64 -3.64 24.47
N ALA A 111 21.64 -4.50 24.68
CA ALA A 111 20.34 -4.44 24.00
C ALA A 111 19.71 -3.03 24.07
N GLU A 112 19.75 -2.38 25.24
CA GLU A 112 19.18 -1.04 25.45
C GLU A 112 19.86 0.04 24.60
N GLN A 113 21.15 -0.11 24.32
CA GLN A 113 21.89 0.84 23.50
C GLN A 113 21.49 0.71 22.03
N ILE A 114 21.26 -0.51 21.56
CA ILE A 114 20.80 -0.81 20.21
C ILE A 114 19.35 -0.34 20.05
N ILE A 115 18.47 -0.76 20.97
CA ILE A 115 17.05 -0.40 20.92
C ILE A 115 16.85 1.10 21.09
N GLY A 116 17.54 1.74 22.03
CA GLY A 116 17.47 3.18 22.17
C GLY A 116 17.88 3.91 20.89
N ALA A 117 18.96 3.49 20.23
CA ALA A 117 19.41 4.09 18.98
C ALA A 117 18.38 3.90 17.86
N LYS A 118 17.82 2.70 17.73
CA LYS A 118 16.81 2.39 16.71
C LYS A 118 15.47 3.09 16.99
N LEU A 119 15.08 3.24 18.26
CA LEU A 119 13.88 3.96 18.67
C LEU A 119 13.97 5.45 18.32
N LEU A 120 15.14 6.08 18.47
CA LEU A 120 15.38 7.45 17.99
C LEU A 120 15.23 7.56 16.47
N VAL A 121 15.71 6.57 15.71
CA VAL A 121 15.57 6.54 14.25
C VAL A 121 14.10 6.40 13.84
N VAL A 122 13.35 5.50 14.49
CA VAL A 122 11.90 5.35 14.27
C VAL A 122 11.16 6.65 14.61
N ALA A 123 11.44 7.25 15.76
CA ALA A 123 10.83 8.51 16.18
C ALA A 123 11.10 9.65 15.20
N ALA A 124 12.30 9.72 14.62
CA ALA A 124 12.61 10.72 13.59
C ALA A 124 11.77 10.52 12.31
N TYR A 125 11.59 9.28 11.85
CA TYR A 125 10.75 9.00 10.67
C TYR A 125 9.28 9.32 10.91
N GLU A 126 8.75 8.94 12.07
CA GLU A 126 7.36 9.21 12.41
C GLU A 126 7.09 10.69 12.64
N LEU A 127 8.03 11.43 13.22
CA LEU A 127 7.89 12.87 13.40
C LEU A 127 7.70 13.59 12.06
N ILE A 128 8.43 13.20 11.01
CA ILE A 128 8.28 13.79 9.67
C ILE A 128 6.85 13.55 9.16
N TYR A 129 6.36 12.31 9.25
CA TYR A 129 5.03 11.93 8.78
C TYR A 129 3.92 12.64 9.58
N LEU A 130 4.00 12.61 10.91
CA LEU A 130 3.01 13.24 11.79
C LEU A 130 2.99 14.76 11.64
N THR A 131 4.14 15.40 11.43
CA THR A 131 4.19 16.85 11.23
C THR A 131 3.42 17.25 9.97
N ILE A 132 3.58 16.51 8.86
CA ILE A 132 2.86 16.82 7.61
C ILE A 132 1.35 16.68 7.78
N LEU A 133 0.89 15.72 8.60
CA LEU A 133 -0.52 15.39 8.73
C LEU A 133 -1.25 16.13 9.87
N ILE A 134 -0.61 16.26 11.03
CA ILE A 134 -1.22 16.74 12.28
C ILE A 134 -0.93 18.23 12.53
N ALA A 135 0.21 18.76 12.05
CA ALA A 135 0.52 20.16 12.26
C ALA A 135 -0.47 21.11 11.55
N PRO A 136 -0.91 20.89 10.29
CA PRO A 136 -1.82 21.82 9.63
C PRO A 136 -3.15 22.00 10.35
N PRO A 137 -3.85 20.94 10.81
CA PRO A 137 -5.03 21.08 11.65
C PRO A 137 -4.82 21.91 12.92
N LEU A 138 -3.71 21.69 13.64
CA LEU A 138 -3.41 22.43 14.87
C LEU A 138 -3.10 23.90 14.59
N VAL A 139 -2.36 24.19 13.51
CA VAL A 139 -2.10 25.58 13.08
C VAL A 139 -3.40 26.29 12.71
N VAL A 140 -4.28 25.65 11.95
CA VAL A 140 -5.60 26.19 11.59
C VAL A 140 -6.41 26.50 12.84
N PHE A 141 -6.45 25.58 13.81
CA PHE A 141 -7.12 25.81 15.09
C PHE A 141 -6.54 27.01 15.83
N GLY A 142 -5.22 27.11 15.98
CA GLY A 142 -4.57 28.23 16.67
C GLY A 142 -4.82 29.59 16.01
N VAL A 143 -4.83 29.64 14.67
CA VAL A 143 -5.11 30.87 13.92
C VAL A 143 -6.58 31.29 14.08
N ARG A 144 -7.52 30.34 13.98
CA ARG A 144 -8.96 30.62 14.06
C ARG A 144 -9.42 30.95 15.49
N SER A 145 -8.83 30.33 16.51
CA SER A 145 -9.11 30.62 17.92
C SER A 145 -8.38 31.87 18.44
N THR A 146 -7.61 32.56 17.59
CA THR A 146 -6.78 33.73 17.96
C THR A 146 -5.83 33.43 19.12
N ALA A 147 -5.25 32.23 19.13
CA ALA A 147 -4.38 31.77 20.21
C ALA A 147 -3.08 32.59 20.30
N GLY A 148 -2.62 32.84 21.52
CA GLY A 148 -1.36 33.56 21.78
C GLY A 148 -0.11 32.77 21.39
N ILE A 149 1.06 33.41 21.44
CA ILE A 149 2.36 32.78 21.10
C ILE A 149 2.69 31.52 21.93
N GLN A 150 2.16 31.44 23.15
CA GLN A 150 2.30 30.30 24.06
C GLN A 150 1.74 29.01 23.44
N TYR A 151 0.61 29.09 22.73
CA TYR A 151 0.00 27.97 22.04
C TYR A 151 0.96 27.33 21.04
N TYR A 152 1.61 28.13 20.20
CA TYR A 152 2.52 27.61 19.17
C TYR A 152 3.78 26.97 19.77
N PHE A 153 4.24 27.47 20.92
CA PHE A 153 5.34 26.86 21.66
C PHE A 153 4.93 25.49 22.24
N TYR A 154 3.75 25.39 22.85
CA TYR A 154 3.20 24.14 23.36
C TYR A 154 2.91 23.15 22.24
N MET A 155 2.40 23.62 21.09
CA MET A 155 2.16 22.80 19.90
C MET A 155 3.45 22.12 19.42
N LEU A 156 4.57 22.83 19.40
CA LEU A 156 5.86 22.26 19.00
C LEU A 156 6.31 21.14 19.96
N ILE A 157 6.16 21.35 21.27
CA ILE A 157 6.48 20.33 22.28
C ILE A 157 5.58 19.11 22.12
N VAL A 158 4.27 19.34 21.98
CA VAL A 158 3.28 18.28 21.78
C VAL A 158 3.60 17.47 20.53
N LEU A 159 3.89 18.10 19.38
CA LEU A 159 4.23 17.39 18.14
C LEU A 159 5.46 16.47 18.29
N ILE A 160 6.48 16.90 19.04
CA ILE A 160 7.68 16.08 19.29
C ILE A 160 7.39 14.93 20.24
N MET A 161 6.56 15.15 21.26
CA MET A 161 6.27 14.16 22.30
C MET A 161 5.16 13.17 21.90
N LEU A 162 4.23 13.58 21.03
CA LEU A 162 3.10 12.79 20.56
C LEU A 162 3.47 11.39 20.06
N PRO A 163 4.51 11.19 19.21
CA PRO A 163 4.90 9.86 18.76
C PRO A 163 5.60 9.00 19.83
N VAL A 164 6.14 9.58 20.90
CA VAL A 164 7.04 8.86 21.82
C VAL A 164 6.35 7.68 22.51
N ILE A 165 5.18 7.94 23.11
CA ILE A 165 4.37 6.93 23.79
C ILE A 165 3.91 5.82 22.82
N PRO A 166 3.23 6.13 21.69
CA PRO A 166 2.76 5.10 20.77
C PRO A 166 3.90 4.27 20.18
N ILE A 167 5.06 4.87 19.84
CA ILE A 167 6.23 4.11 19.37
C ILE A 167 6.75 3.16 20.44
N CYS A 168 6.84 3.60 21.69
CA CYS A 168 7.29 2.75 22.78
C CYS A 168 6.36 1.54 23.00
N LEU A 169 5.05 1.75 22.90
CA LEU A 169 4.06 0.67 22.98
C LEU A 169 4.15 -0.25 21.76
N ALA A 170 4.26 0.30 20.56
CA ALA A 170 4.46 -0.45 19.32
C ALA A 170 5.75 -1.29 19.38
N ALA A 171 6.82 -0.75 19.96
CA ALA A 171 8.07 -1.45 20.14
C ALA A 171 7.98 -2.59 21.15
N LEU A 172 7.30 -2.38 22.28
CA LEU A 172 7.03 -3.42 23.26
C LEU A 172 6.20 -4.56 22.64
N LEU A 173 5.10 -4.20 21.96
CA LEU A 173 4.23 -5.16 21.29
C LEU A 173 5.01 -5.95 20.23
N SER A 174 5.79 -5.26 19.39
CA SER A 174 6.62 -5.89 18.36
C SER A 174 7.68 -6.83 18.95
N MET A 175 8.32 -6.43 20.05
CA MET A 175 9.29 -7.28 20.75
C MET A 175 8.65 -8.55 21.33
N VAL A 176 7.43 -8.45 21.88
CA VAL A 176 6.66 -9.59 22.38
C VAL A 176 6.26 -10.51 21.22
N ILE A 177 5.69 -9.95 20.15
CA ILE A 177 5.30 -10.69 18.94
C ILE A 177 6.51 -11.44 18.37
N MET A 178 7.65 -10.77 18.17
CA MET A 178 8.85 -11.40 17.60
C MET A 178 9.44 -12.51 18.47
N ARG A 179 9.31 -12.37 19.79
CA ARG A 179 9.76 -13.38 20.74
C ARG A 179 8.90 -14.63 20.67
N PHE A 180 7.58 -14.50 20.74
CA PHE A 180 6.66 -15.62 20.96
C PHE A 180 5.95 -16.13 19.70
N THR A 181 5.99 -15.39 18.59
CA THR A 181 5.24 -15.72 17.38
C THR A 181 6.21 -16.13 16.26
N PRO A 182 6.41 -17.44 16.00
CA PRO A 182 7.26 -17.90 14.89
C PRO A 182 6.80 -17.37 13.53
N PHE A 183 5.50 -17.12 13.38
CA PHE A 183 4.92 -16.51 12.18
C PHE A 183 5.45 -15.10 11.91
N ALA A 184 5.68 -14.29 12.95
CA ALA A 184 6.19 -12.93 12.81
C ALA A 184 7.70 -12.87 12.48
N ARG A 185 8.41 -13.99 12.69
CA ARG A 185 9.82 -14.11 12.33
C ARG A 185 10.02 -14.22 10.82
N ASP A 186 9.01 -14.71 10.12
CA ASP A 186 8.96 -14.72 8.66
C ASP A 186 8.51 -13.33 8.18
N LYS A 187 9.50 -12.52 7.78
CA LYS A 187 9.32 -11.14 7.27
C LYS A 187 8.24 -11.03 6.24
N ASP A 188 8.26 -12.00 5.35
CA ASP A 188 7.35 -12.11 4.25
C ASP A 188 5.94 -12.32 4.81
N ARG A 189 5.69 -13.39 5.57
CA ARG A 189 4.36 -13.68 6.11
C ARG A 189 3.78 -12.56 6.97
N PHE A 190 4.61 -11.94 7.80
CA PHE A 190 4.18 -10.79 8.60
C PHE A 190 3.77 -9.61 7.72
N SER A 191 4.55 -9.31 6.67
CA SER A 191 4.20 -8.27 5.70
C SER A 191 2.89 -8.57 4.96
N LEU A 192 2.57 -9.84 4.72
CA LEU A 192 1.29 -10.25 4.12
C LEU A 192 0.12 -9.90 5.04
N VAL A 193 0.17 -10.38 6.29
CA VAL A 193 -0.94 -10.22 7.23
C VAL A 193 -1.13 -8.77 7.65
N SER A 194 -0.03 -8.03 7.88
CA SER A 194 -0.11 -6.60 8.16
C SER A 194 -0.66 -5.82 6.96
N GLY A 195 -0.29 -6.18 5.72
CA GLY A 195 -0.86 -5.58 4.52
C GLY A 195 -2.36 -5.83 4.36
N LEU A 196 -2.83 -7.05 4.62
CA LEU A 196 -4.25 -7.38 4.62
C LEU A 196 -5.01 -6.67 5.75
N LEU A 197 -4.45 -6.61 6.96
CA LEU A 197 -5.05 -5.88 8.08
C LEU A 197 -5.12 -4.38 7.78
N ALA A 198 -4.09 -3.77 7.20
CA ALA A 198 -4.11 -2.37 6.80
C ALA A 198 -5.21 -2.11 5.76
N LEU A 199 -5.41 -3.02 4.80
CA LEU A 199 -6.52 -2.94 3.85
C LEU A 199 -7.88 -3.03 4.56
N LEU A 200 -8.05 -3.96 5.51
CA LEU A 200 -9.29 -4.08 6.28
C LEU A 200 -9.57 -2.84 7.13
N VAL A 201 -8.55 -2.26 7.77
CA VAL A 201 -8.68 -1.01 8.54
C VAL A 201 -9.01 0.16 7.62
N ALA A 202 -8.36 0.28 6.47
CA ALA A 202 -8.67 1.32 5.49
C ALA A 202 -10.12 1.22 5.01
N LEU A 203 -10.61 0.00 4.75
CA LEU A 203 -12.01 -0.25 4.44
C LEU A 203 -12.90 0.15 5.63
N ALA A 204 -12.60 -0.29 6.85
CA ALA A 204 -13.39 0.03 8.04
C ALA A 204 -13.48 1.55 8.30
N ILE A 205 -12.40 2.30 8.11
CA ILE A 205 -12.41 3.77 8.20
C ILE A 205 -13.27 4.38 7.10
N THR A 206 -13.17 3.88 5.87
CA THR A 206 -13.98 4.35 4.74
C THR A 206 -15.47 4.12 4.99
N TYR A 207 -15.84 2.91 5.44
CA TYR A 207 -17.21 2.55 5.80
C TYR A 207 -17.71 3.34 7.03
N GLY A 208 -16.87 3.50 8.05
CA GLY A 208 -17.24 4.22 9.28
C GLY A 208 -17.43 5.72 9.05
N GLY A 209 -16.57 6.33 8.23
CA GLY A 209 -16.63 7.77 7.93
C GLY A 209 -17.85 8.18 7.12
N GLN A 210 -18.35 7.32 6.22
CA GLN A 210 -19.52 7.61 5.38
C GLN A 210 -20.85 7.42 6.13
N SER A 211 -20.92 6.52 7.10
CA SER A 211 -22.08 6.42 8.01
C SER A 211 -22.34 7.71 8.80
N MET A 212 -21.30 8.51 9.06
CA MET A 212 -21.45 9.81 9.72
C MET A 212 -21.98 10.91 8.79
N THR A 213 -21.80 10.79 7.47
CA THR A 213 -22.29 11.78 6.49
C THR A 213 -23.74 11.54 6.05
N ALA A 214 -24.32 10.37 6.35
CA ALA A 214 -25.69 10.01 5.98
C ALA A 214 -26.75 10.47 7.00
N LEU A 215 -26.33 11.12 8.09
CA LEU A 215 -27.24 11.66 9.11
C LEU A 215 -27.70 13.08 8.70
N PRO A 216 -28.97 13.46 8.93
CA PRO A 216 -29.42 14.84 8.74
C PRO A 216 -28.63 15.80 9.62
N ALA A 217 -28.34 17.01 9.12
CA ALA A 217 -27.51 18.00 9.82
C ALA A 217 -28.01 18.38 11.24
N GLY A 218 -29.31 18.22 11.53
CA GLY A 218 -29.91 18.44 12.84
C GLY A 218 -29.60 17.35 13.87
N ASP A 219 -29.71 16.07 13.47
CA ASP A 219 -29.39 14.92 14.35
C ASP A 219 -27.87 14.72 14.47
N LEU A 220 -27.09 15.17 13.50
CA LEU A 220 -25.63 15.12 13.56
C LEU A 220 -25.10 15.82 14.82
N ALA A 221 -25.60 17.01 15.14
CA ALA A 221 -25.11 17.81 16.25
C ALA A 221 -25.40 17.17 17.62
N GLU A 222 -26.57 16.53 17.78
CA GLU A 222 -26.97 15.85 19.01
C GLU A 222 -26.24 14.52 19.20
N HIS A 223 -26.10 13.73 18.13
CA HIS A 223 -25.34 12.48 18.13
C HIS A 223 -23.82 12.71 18.24
N ILE A 224 -23.31 13.81 17.69
CA ILE A 224 -21.91 14.27 17.88
C ILE A 224 -21.71 14.77 19.31
N GLY A 225 -22.67 15.51 19.88
CA GLY A 225 -22.58 16.02 21.23
C GLY A 225 -22.42 14.91 22.27
N GLN A 226 -23.25 13.87 22.18
CA GLN A 226 -23.21 12.72 23.08
C GLN A 226 -22.08 11.73 22.72
N GLY A 227 -21.93 11.40 21.44
CA GLY A 227 -20.93 10.44 20.98
C GLY A 227 -19.49 10.93 21.07
N ILE A 228 -19.21 12.22 20.84
CA ILE A 228 -17.84 12.75 20.95
C ILE A 228 -17.44 12.96 22.41
N GLY A 229 -18.37 13.33 23.30
CA GLY A 229 -18.10 13.38 24.75
C GLY A 229 -17.61 12.03 25.29
N ASP A 230 -18.35 10.97 24.97
CA ASP A 230 -18.00 9.59 25.34
C ASP A 230 -16.69 9.13 24.67
N LEU A 231 -16.43 9.52 23.42
CA LEU A 231 -15.16 9.22 22.73
C LEU A 231 -13.97 9.94 23.37
N VAL A 232 -14.14 11.17 23.86
CA VAL A 232 -13.07 11.92 24.55
C VAL A 232 -12.77 11.29 25.90
N ASP A 233 -13.80 10.92 26.67
CA ASP A 233 -13.62 10.25 27.95
C ASP A 233 -13.01 8.85 27.78
N THR A 234 -13.49 8.09 26.80
CA THR A 234 -12.91 6.78 26.43
C THR A 234 -11.49 6.92 25.89
N SER A 235 -11.17 7.99 25.15
CA SER A 235 -9.82 8.24 24.62
C SER A 235 -8.77 8.41 25.72
N THR A 236 -9.19 8.86 26.91
CA THR A 236 -8.30 9.02 28.08
C THR A 236 -7.68 7.70 28.52
N VAL A 237 -8.42 6.59 28.38
CA VAL A 237 -7.96 5.25 28.79
C VAL A 237 -7.18 4.57 27.67
N ILE A 238 -7.59 4.76 26.41
CA ILE A 238 -7.01 4.04 25.26
C ILE A 238 -5.71 4.70 24.78
N PHE A 239 -5.59 6.03 24.84
CA PHE A 239 -4.46 6.79 24.29
C PHE A 239 -3.73 7.60 25.38
N PRO A 240 -2.79 6.98 26.13
CA PRO A 240 -2.06 7.69 27.16
C PRO A 240 -1.29 8.89 26.59
N GLY A 241 -1.41 10.04 27.27
CA GLY A 241 -0.73 11.29 26.91
C GLY A 241 -1.54 12.22 26.01
N THR A 242 -2.56 11.74 25.29
CA THR A 242 -3.33 12.62 24.38
C THR A 242 -4.21 13.61 25.13
N ARG A 243 -4.76 13.22 26.28
CA ARG A 243 -5.51 14.14 27.18
C ARG A 243 -4.64 15.31 27.65
N GLN A 244 -3.41 15.03 28.09
CA GLN A 244 -2.47 16.05 28.54
C GLN A 244 -2.03 16.96 27.39
N ALA A 245 -1.82 16.39 26.19
CA ALA A 245 -1.52 17.16 25.00
C ALA A 245 -2.70 18.04 24.55
N ALA A 246 -3.92 17.51 24.59
CA ALA A 246 -5.13 18.23 24.19
C ALA A 246 -5.46 19.37 25.15
N GLY A 247 -5.43 19.12 26.46
CA GLY A 247 -5.69 20.16 27.45
C GLY A 247 -4.66 21.29 27.39
N ALA A 248 -3.38 20.98 27.16
CA ALA A 248 -2.32 21.99 27.09
C ALA A 248 -2.48 22.93 25.89
N LEU A 249 -3.12 22.45 24.83
CA LEU A 249 -3.40 23.21 23.61
C LEU A 249 -4.76 23.89 23.65
N ALA A 250 -5.79 23.26 24.20
CA ALA A 250 -7.13 23.82 24.32
C ALA A 250 -7.17 25.01 25.29
N GLU A 251 -6.47 24.91 26.43
CA GLU A 251 -6.43 25.92 27.48
C GLU A 251 -5.02 26.51 27.63
N SER A 252 -4.36 26.84 26.51
CA SER A 252 -2.95 27.25 26.50
C SER A 252 -2.60 28.49 27.34
N ALA A 253 -3.59 29.32 27.69
CA ALA A 253 -3.41 30.51 28.52
C ALA A 253 -3.48 30.21 30.04
N ASP A 254 -4.02 29.05 30.44
CA ASP A 254 -4.11 28.67 31.85
C ASP A 254 -2.73 28.21 32.37
N PRO A 255 -2.27 28.67 33.54
CA PRO A 255 -1.10 28.11 34.23
C PRO A 255 -1.11 26.56 34.34
N ALA A 256 -2.28 25.92 34.38
CA ALA A 256 -2.43 24.47 34.38
C ALA A 256 -1.83 23.79 33.13
N ALA A 257 -1.75 24.48 31.99
CA ALA A 257 -1.17 23.95 30.75
C ALA A 257 0.29 23.53 30.92
N VAL A 258 1.07 24.27 31.73
CA VAL A 258 2.47 23.93 32.05
C VAL A 258 2.54 22.59 32.79
N GLY A 259 1.64 22.38 33.75
CA GLY A 259 1.53 21.14 34.51
C GLY A 259 1.18 19.94 33.61
N GLN A 260 0.30 20.14 32.63
CA GLN A 260 -0.08 19.11 31.68
C GLN A 260 1.07 18.73 30.73
N ILE A 261 1.85 19.70 30.25
CA ILE A 261 3.06 19.42 29.45
C ILE A 261 4.13 18.70 30.28
N ALA A 262 4.36 19.13 31.52
CA ALA A 262 5.29 18.45 32.41
C ALA A 262 4.88 16.99 32.64
N LEU A 263 3.58 16.74 32.82
CA LEU A 263 3.05 15.39 32.98
C LEU A 263 3.19 14.57 31.69
N LEU A 264 2.96 15.15 30.50
CA LEU A 264 3.18 14.48 29.21
C LEU A 264 4.64 14.04 29.03
N ILE A 265 5.59 14.92 29.35
CA ILE A 265 7.03 14.63 29.29
C ILE A 265 7.37 13.52 30.29
N PHE A 266 6.84 13.60 31.52
CA PHE A 266 7.07 12.59 32.55
C PHE A 266 6.55 11.21 32.13
N ILE A 267 5.31 11.12 31.63
CA ILE A 267 4.73 9.87 31.13
C ILE A 267 5.59 9.31 30.00
N SER A 268 5.96 10.15 29.03
CA SER A 268 6.80 9.74 27.90
C SER A 268 8.17 9.21 28.36
N ALA A 269 8.82 9.88 29.32
CA ALA A 269 10.09 9.45 29.87
C ALA A 269 9.97 8.10 30.60
N VAL A 270 8.91 7.89 31.38
CA VAL A 270 8.61 6.62 32.05
C VAL A 270 8.39 5.51 31.02
N THR A 271 7.59 5.76 29.97
CA THR A 271 7.35 4.76 28.92
C THR A 271 8.65 4.37 28.20
N VAL A 272 9.50 5.34 27.86
CA VAL A 272 10.82 5.08 27.26
C VAL A 272 11.69 4.24 28.19
N ALA A 273 11.76 4.58 29.47
CA ALA A 273 12.54 3.84 30.46
C ALA A 273 12.05 2.38 30.60
N LEU A 274 10.73 2.17 30.64
CA LEU A 274 10.11 0.84 30.65
C LEU A 274 10.45 0.04 29.39
N THR A 275 10.34 0.65 28.20
CA THR A 275 10.70 0.01 26.93
C THR A 275 12.16 -0.42 26.90
N LEU A 276 13.08 0.44 27.36
CA LEU A 276 14.51 0.11 27.43
C LEU A 276 14.76 -1.03 28.43
N CYS A 277 14.18 -0.98 29.62
CA CYS A 277 14.35 -2.04 30.62
C CYS A 277 13.86 -3.40 30.10
N LEU A 278 12.66 -3.45 29.52
CA LEU A 278 12.08 -4.67 28.96
C LEU A 278 12.84 -5.17 27.73
N SER A 279 13.48 -4.28 26.96
CA SER A 279 14.28 -4.64 25.80
C SER A 279 15.46 -5.56 26.16
N LYS A 280 16.04 -5.42 27.37
CA LYS A 280 17.11 -6.30 27.86
C LYS A 280 16.72 -7.77 27.81
N VAL A 281 15.46 -8.06 28.13
CA VAL A 281 14.95 -9.43 28.28
C VAL A 281 14.34 -9.95 26.97
N LEU A 282 13.71 -9.06 26.20
CA LEU A 282 12.93 -9.43 25.02
C LEU A 282 13.73 -9.43 23.71
N TYR A 283 14.61 -8.46 23.51
CA TYR A 283 15.14 -8.15 22.17
C TYR A 283 16.02 -9.27 21.59
N PHE A 284 17.14 -9.63 22.25
CA PHE A 284 18.08 -10.61 21.71
C PHE A 284 17.44 -12.00 21.51
N LYS A 285 16.52 -12.41 22.40
CA LYS A 285 15.79 -13.67 22.25
C LYS A 285 14.88 -13.68 21.02
N GLY A 286 14.29 -12.53 20.66
CA GLY A 286 13.52 -12.39 19.43
C GLY A 286 14.41 -12.40 18.18
N VAL A 287 15.54 -11.69 18.22
CA VAL A 287 16.46 -11.58 17.08
C VAL A 287 17.16 -12.91 16.75
N ILE A 288 17.66 -13.64 17.76
CA ILE A 288 18.34 -14.92 17.55
C ILE A 288 17.39 -15.96 16.91
N GLY A 289 16.09 -15.84 17.16
CA GLY A 289 15.05 -16.69 16.58
C GLY A 289 14.82 -16.50 15.07
N LEU A 290 15.30 -15.41 14.46
CA LEU A 290 15.16 -15.13 13.02
C LEU A 290 16.08 -16.04 12.18
N ASN A 291 17.34 -16.16 12.60
CA ASN A 291 18.35 -16.97 11.93
C ASN A 291 18.15 -18.47 12.18
N SER A 292 17.40 -18.83 13.20
CA SER A 292 17.01 -20.21 13.49
C SER A 292 15.71 -20.61 12.80
N SER A 293 15.41 -20.06 11.61
CA SER A 293 14.31 -20.52 10.76
C SER A 293 14.53 -21.99 10.44
N GLY A 294 14.05 -22.83 11.35
CA GLY A 294 14.26 -24.25 11.34
C GLY A 294 13.58 -24.79 10.10
N SER A 295 14.39 -25.07 9.08
CA SER A 295 14.09 -26.15 8.16
C SER A 295 13.78 -27.35 9.06
N ARG A 296 12.50 -27.66 9.25
CA ARG A 296 12.09 -29.00 9.68
C ARG A 296 12.62 -29.89 8.58
N ARG A 297 13.84 -30.40 8.75
CA ARG A 297 14.43 -31.44 7.92
C ARG A 297 13.60 -32.70 8.16
N LYS A 298 12.40 -32.73 7.57
CA LYS A 298 11.63 -33.95 7.45
C LYS A 298 12.43 -34.81 6.47
N LYS A 299 12.97 -35.94 6.93
CA LYS A 299 13.45 -36.98 6.02
C LYS A 299 12.24 -37.38 5.17
N MET A 300 12.24 -36.99 3.91
CA MET A 300 11.23 -37.43 2.96
C MET A 300 11.37 -38.93 2.77
N ALA A 301 10.27 -39.66 2.91
CA ALA A 301 10.23 -41.06 2.56
C ALA A 301 10.48 -41.23 1.05
N ARG A 302 11.02 -42.38 0.63
CA ARG A 302 11.33 -42.67 -0.78
C ARG A 302 10.09 -42.51 -1.69
N GLU A 303 8.91 -42.87 -1.19
CA GLU A 303 7.63 -42.67 -1.88
C GLU A 303 7.23 -41.20 -2.02
N GLU A 304 7.47 -40.37 -0.99
CA GLU A 304 7.26 -38.92 -1.09
C GLU A 304 8.23 -38.30 -2.10
N MET A 305 9.45 -38.81 -2.20
CA MET A 305 10.46 -38.37 -3.16
C MET A 305 10.08 -38.75 -4.60
N ILE A 306 9.58 -39.97 -4.82
CA ILE A 306 9.09 -40.45 -6.14
C ILE A 306 7.82 -39.71 -6.57
N LYS A 307 6.89 -39.43 -5.65
CA LYS A 307 5.72 -38.57 -5.94
C LYS A 307 6.12 -37.13 -6.24
N ALA A 308 7.14 -36.60 -5.56
CA ALA A 308 7.67 -35.26 -5.82
C ALA A 308 8.42 -35.15 -7.17
N THR A 309 8.95 -36.26 -7.69
CA THR A 309 9.54 -36.35 -9.04
C THR A 309 8.58 -36.88 -10.11
N GLY A 310 7.27 -36.96 -9.81
CA GLY A 310 6.25 -37.41 -10.76
C GLY A 310 6.22 -36.59 -12.05
N SER A 311 5.99 -37.29 -13.16
CA SER A 311 6.03 -36.85 -14.56
C SER A 311 4.97 -35.78 -14.93
N GLY A 312 5.11 -34.56 -14.41
CA GLY A 312 4.34 -33.40 -14.88
C GLY A 312 4.93 -32.78 -16.14
N SER A 313 4.12 -32.04 -16.90
CA SER A 313 4.63 -31.19 -17.99
C SER A 313 5.63 -30.18 -17.44
N ALA A 314 6.82 -30.09 -18.03
CA ALA A 314 7.84 -29.11 -17.65
C ALA A 314 7.29 -27.68 -17.67
N PHE A 315 6.41 -27.38 -18.63
CA PHE A 315 5.72 -26.09 -18.75
C PHE A 315 4.85 -25.79 -17.52
N ALA A 316 4.01 -26.75 -17.12
CA ALA A 316 3.14 -26.62 -15.96
C ALA A 316 3.94 -26.51 -14.66
N ALA A 317 5.03 -27.27 -14.53
CA ALA A 317 5.93 -27.19 -13.38
C ALA A 317 6.58 -25.81 -13.27
N TYR A 318 7.03 -25.25 -14.39
CA TYR A 318 7.65 -23.92 -14.42
C TYR A 318 6.64 -22.79 -14.15
N MET A 319 5.43 -22.88 -14.70
CA MET A 319 4.33 -21.96 -14.40
C MET A 319 3.92 -22.03 -12.92
N LEU A 320 3.79 -23.23 -12.35
CA LEU A 320 3.42 -23.42 -10.96
C LEU A 320 4.54 -22.96 -10.00
N LYS A 321 5.81 -23.11 -10.40
CA LYS A 321 6.94 -22.51 -9.68
C LYS A 321 6.76 -21.01 -9.55
N ASP A 322 6.47 -20.34 -10.67
CA ASP A 322 6.31 -18.88 -10.74
C ASP A 322 5.11 -18.40 -9.91
N LEU A 323 3.95 -19.05 -10.02
CA LEU A 323 2.77 -18.79 -9.17
C LEU A 323 3.06 -19.01 -7.68
N ARG A 324 3.84 -20.04 -7.34
CA ARG A 324 4.21 -20.30 -5.95
C ARG A 324 5.13 -19.23 -5.39
N ILE A 325 6.05 -18.69 -6.19
CA ILE A 325 6.89 -17.54 -5.80
C ILE A 325 6.01 -16.32 -5.57
N LEU A 326 5.08 -16.03 -6.48
CA LEU A 326 4.11 -14.94 -6.34
C LEU A 326 3.33 -14.97 -5.02
N VAL A 327 2.81 -16.15 -4.66
CA VAL A 327 1.96 -16.30 -3.47
C VAL A 327 2.80 -16.37 -2.18
N ARG A 328 3.99 -16.97 -2.24
CA ARG A 328 4.84 -17.15 -1.05
C ARG A 328 5.63 -15.90 -0.68
N THR A 329 5.93 -15.02 -1.65
CA THR A 329 6.66 -13.77 -1.43
C THR A 329 5.67 -12.60 -1.32
N PRO A 330 5.43 -12.03 -0.13
CA PRO A 330 4.28 -11.18 0.10
C PRO A 330 4.34 -9.82 -0.56
N ILE A 331 5.53 -9.30 -0.81
CA ILE A 331 5.68 -8.12 -1.67
C ILE A 331 5.15 -8.43 -3.08
N PHE A 332 5.43 -9.62 -3.63
CA PHE A 332 4.92 -10.02 -4.92
C PHE A 332 3.41 -10.29 -4.86
N PHE A 333 2.94 -10.93 -3.79
CA PHE A 333 1.51 -11.18 -3.58
C PHE A 333 0.72 -9.87 -3.52
N MET A 334 1.11 -8.94 -2.63
CA MET A 334 0.42 -7.66 -2.42
C MET A 334 0.39 -6.79 -3.69
N ASN A 335 1.50 -6.71 -4.43
CA ASN A 335 1.60 -5.78 -5.56
C ASN A 335 1.20 -6.40 -6.92
N ASN A 336 1.21 -7.73 -7.06
CA ASN A 336 0.86 -8.38 -8.32
C ASN A 336 -0.44 -9.17 -8.25
N VAL A 337 -0.72 -9.87 -7.14
CA VAL A 337 -1.89 -10.75 -7.02
C VAL A 337 -3.08 -9.98 -6.46
N ILE A 338 -2.94 -9.39 -5.27
CA ILE A 338 -4.04 -8.71 -4.55
C ILE A 338 -4.58 -7.54 -5.38
N MET A 339 -3.73 -6.81 -6.11
CA MET A 339 -4.16 -5.69 -6.95
C MET A 339 -5.30 -6.03 -7.94
N ASN A 340 -5.37 -7.28 -8.43
CA ASN A 340 -6.47 -7.72 -9.30
C ASN A 340 -7.83 -7.79 -8.59
N PHE A 341 -7.83 -7.95 -7.26
CA PHE A 341 -9.03 -8.08 -6.43
C PHE A 341 -9.41 -6.76 -5.75
N ILE A 342 -8.43 -5.87 -5.52
CA ILE A 342 -8.65 -4.57 -4.87
C ILE A 342 -9.63 -3.71 -5.68
N TRP A 343 -9.47 -3.62 -7.00
CA TRP A 343 -10.33 -2.76 -7.84
C TRP A 343 -11.79 -3.22 -7.86
N PRO A 344 -12.12 -4.51 -8.10
CA PRO A 344 -13.49 -5.00 -7.94
C PRO A 344 -14.07 -4.68 -6.55
N ILE A 345 -13.30 -4.90 -5.48
CA ILE A 345 -13.75 -4.61 -4.11
C ILE A 345 -14.06 -3.12 -3.94
N PHE A 346 -13.19 -2.22 -4.41
CA PHE A 346 -13.43 -0.78 -4.34
C PHE A 346 -14.68 -0.35 -5.10
N VAL A 347 -14.96 -0.97 -6.25
CA VAL A 347 -16.23 -0.73 -6.98
C VAL A 347 -17.42 -1.21 -6.16
N LEU A 348 -17.31 -2.30 -5.40
CA LEU A 348 -18.39 -2.81 -4.56
C LEU A 348 -18.68 -1.93 -3.32
N VAL A 349 -17.66 -1.26 -2.76
CA VAL A 349 -17.76 -0.52 -1.48
C VAL A 349 -18.91 0.49 -1.46
N PRO A 350 -19.05 1.43 -2.42
CA PRO A 350 -20.15 2.38 -2.42
C PRO A 350 -21.53 1.71 -2.50
N PHE A 351 -21.61 0.55 -3.18
CA PHE A 351 -22.90 -0.09 -3.45
C PHE A 351 -23.44 -0.90 -2.28
N LEU A 352 -22.56 -1.46 -1.44
CA LEU A 352 -22.97 -2.10 -0.19
C LEU A 352 -23.53 -1.08 0.82
N GLN A 353 -23.18 0.19 0.67
CA GLN A 353 -23.59 1.27 1.56
C GLN A 353 -24.89 1.94 1.09
N GLY A 354 -25.05 2.15 -0.22
CA GLY A 354 -26.21 2.85 -0.78
C GLY A 354 -27.52 2.06 -0.80
N GLY A 355 -27.53 0.76 -0.49
CA GLY A 355 -28.69 -0.13 -0.70
C GLY A 355 -30.01 0.26 0.00
N LYS A 356 -30.01 1.23 0.91
CA LYS A 356 -31.21 1.78 1.57
C LYS A 356 -31.55 3.23 1.19
N ASP A 357 -30.69 3.88 0.40
CA ASP A 357 -30.85 5.26 -0.03
C ASP A 357 -31.75 5.32 -1.29
N PRO A 358 -32.87 6.06 -1.27
CA PRO A 358 -33.71 6.28 -2.44
C PRO A 358 -32.96 6.87 -3.65
N GLU A 359 -31.98 7.75 -3.43
CA GLU A 359 -31.18 8.34 -4.52
C GLU A 359 -30.30 7.29 -5.19
N PHE A 360 -29.76 6.37 -4.38
CA PHE A 360 -28.96 5.26 -4.88
C PHE A 360 -29.81 4.26 -5.67
N ALA A 361 -31.03 3.94 -5.22
CA ALA A 361 -31.96 3.11 -5.98
C ALA A 361 -32.35 3.74 -7.33
N ALA A 362 -32.54 5.07 -7.36
CA ALA A 362 -32.77 5.82 -8.58
C ALA A 362 -31.55 5.77 -9.52
N PHE A 363 -30.34 5.90 -8.98
CA PHE A 363 -29.09 5.76 -9.74
C PHE A 363 -28.93 4.37 -10.38
N LEU A 364 -29.24 3.29 -9.65
CA LEU A 364 -29.22 1.94 -10.22
C LEU A 364 -30.24 1.75 -11.33
N THR A 365 -31.43 2.34 -11.17
CA THR A 365 -32.48 2.32 -12.21
C THR A 365 -32.02 3.09 -13.45
N MET A 366 -31.38 4.25 -13.27
CA MET A 366 -30.77 5.01 -14.36
C MET A 366 -29.72 4.17 -15.11
N LEU A 367 -28.81 3.51 -14.40
CA LEU A 367 -27.81 2.64 -15.04
C LEU A 367 -28.45 1.48 -15.81
N ARG A 368 -29.54 0.90 -15.31
CA ARG A 368 -30.29 -0.15 -16.03
C ARG A 368 -30.93 0.38 -17.31
N SER A 369 -31.61 1.52 -17.25
CA SER A 369 -32.22 2.15 -18.42
C SER A 369 -31.18 2.59 -19.48
N ALA A 370 -29.96 2.93 -19.05
CA ALA A 370 -28.85 3.23 -19.94
C ALA A 370 -28.38 2.01 -20.76
N LEU A 371 -28.74 0.80 -20.34
CA LEU A 371 -28.42 -0.46 -21.03
C LEU A 371 -29.58 -0.98 -21.89
N GLU A 372 -30.60 -0.15 -22.18
CA GLU A 372 -31.65 -0.51 -23.14
C GLU A 372 -31.08 -0.61 -24.56
N PRO A 373 -31.59 -1.54 -25.39
CA PRO A 373 -31.23 -1.61 -26.81
C PRO A 373 -31.39 -0.24 -27.48
N ASP A 374 -30.47 0.11 -28.38
CA ASP A 374 -30.44 1.36 -29.14
C ASP A 374 -30.18 2.65 -28.34
N ASN A 375 -29.98 2.58 -27.02
CA ASN A 375 -29.55 3.74 -26.23
C ASN A 375 -28.09 4.13 -26.58
N PRO A 376 -27.80 5.42 -26.89
CA PRO A 376 -26.44 5.88 -27.18
C PRO A 376 -25.46 5.71 -26.00
N ALA A 377 -25.96 5.44 -24.79
CA ALA A 377 -25.14 5.09 -23.64
C ALA A 377 -24.54 3.67 -23.71
N VAL A 378 -25.11 2.75 -24.50
CA VAL A 378 -24.63 1.35 -24.58
C VAL A 378 -23.18 1.26 -25.09
N PRO A 379 -22.81 1.89 -26.23
CA PRO A 379 -21.42 1.91 -26.67
C PRO A 379 -20.46 2.49 -25.64
N ILE A 380 -20.88 3.54 -24.93
CA ILE A 380 -20.09 4.21 -23.89
C ILE A 380 -19.89 3.28 -22.69
N ALA A 381 -20.95 2.58 -22.25
CA ALA A 381 -20.88 1.60 -21.16
C ALA A 381 -19.96 0.41 -21.51
N LEU A 382 -20.00 -0.04 -22.76
CA LEU A 382 -19.09 -1.08 -23.27
C LEU A 382 -17.63 -0.60 -23.26
N ALA A 383 -17.36 0.61 -23.75
CA ALA A 383 -16.04 1.24 -23.70
C ALA A 383 -15.55 1.47 -22.26
N ALA A 384 -16.41 1.90 -21.35
CA ALA A 384 -16.06 2.10 -19.94
C ALA A 384 -15.68 0.77 -19.26
N THR A 385 -16.40 -0.31 -19.57
CA THR A 385 -16.09 -1.64 -19.00
C THR A 385 -14.82 -2.22 -19.61
N PHE A 386 -14.57 -2.02 -20.90
CA PHE A 386 -13.30 -2.37 -21.54
C PHE A 386 -12.13 -1.57 -20.93
N ALA A 387 -12.31 -0.27 -20.71
CA ALA A 387 -11.34 0.59 -20.05
C ALA A 387 -11.03 0.11 -18.62
N ALA A 388 -12.05 -0.28 -17.86
CA ALA A 388 -11.85 -0.88 -16.54
C ALA A 388 -11.07 -2.20 -16.64
N ALA A 389 -11.35 -3.05 -17.63
CA ALA A 389 -10.61 -4.28 -17.87
C ALA A 389 -9.12 -4.02 -18.22
N CYS A 390 -8.84 -3.04 -19.09
CA CYS A 390 -7.48 -2.60 -19.41
C CYS A 390 -6.75 -2.05 -18.19
N PHE A 391 -7.45 -1.29 -17.33
CA PHE A 391 -6.87 -0.72 -16.12
C PHE A 391 -6.55 -1.81 -15.09
N ILE A 392 -7.50 -2.68 -14.77
CA ILE A 392 -7.28 -3.82 -13.85
C ILE A 392 -6.11 -4.66 -14.35
N SER A 393 -6.11 -5.01 -15.64
CA SER A 393 -5.06 -5.83 -16.21
C SER A 393 -3.72 -5.11 -16.34
N GLY A 394 -3.69 -3.80 -16.58
CA GLY A 394 -2.45 -2.99 -16.61
C GLY A 394 -1.83 -2.79 -15.22
N THR A 395 -2.66 -2.75 -14.17
CA THR A 395 -2.19 -2.73 -12.77
C THR A 395 -1.73 -4.09 -12.26
N ASN A 396 -1.94 -5.16 -13.04
CA ASN A 396 -1.37 -6.47 -12.77
C ASN A 396 0.11 -6.51 -13.15
N GLY A 397 0.98 -6.37 -12.13
CA GLY A 397 2.43 -6.40 -12.32
C GLY A 397 3.04 -7.79 -12.59
N VAL A 398 2.25 -8.88 -12.68
CA VAL A 398 2.80 -10.24 -12.85
C VAL A 398 3.63 -10.35 -14.13
N SER A 399 3.07 -9.96 -15.28
CA SER A 399 3.78 -10.03 -16.56
C SER A 399 4.86 -8.96 -16.67
N SER A 400 4.63 -7.78 -16.09
CA SER A 400 5.55 -6.64 -16.07
C SER A 400 6.69 -6.75 -15.05
N SER A 401 6.76 -7.85 -14.28
CA SER A 401 7.88 -8.19 -13.39
C SER A 401 8.34 -9.65 -13.56
N ALA A 402 7.91 -10.30 -14.65
CA ALA A 402 8.03 -11.74 -14.84
C ALA A 402 9.48 -12.26 -14.77
N LEU A 403 10.43 -11.54 -15.38
CA LEU A 403 11.85 -11.89 -15.42
C LEU A 403 12.60 -11.24 -14.26
N SER A 404 12.25 -9.99 -13.92
CA SER A 404 12.82 -9.24 -12.81
C SER A 404 12.72 -9.99 -11.48
N ARG A 405 11.64 -10.75 -11.23
CA ARG A 405 11.47 -11.57 -10.02
C ARG A 405 12.47 -12.72 -9.87
N GLU A 406 13.14 -13.15 -10.95
CA GLU A 406 14.22 -14.16 -10.84
C GLU A 406 15.51 -13.56 -10.24
N GLY A 407 15.73 -12.25 -10.42
CA GLY A 407 16.88 -11.54 -9.87
C GLY A 407 18.22 -12.21 -10.21
N LYS A 408 19.05 -12.47 -9.19
CA LYS A 408 20.34 -13.15 -9.33
C LYS A 408 20.23 -14.60 -9.82
N LEU A 409 19.07 -15.23 -9.66
CA LEU A 409 18.81 -16.60 -10.10
C LEU A 409 18.43 -16.69 -11.58
N PHE A 410 18.45 -15.57 -12.33
CA PHE A 410 18.11 -15.55 -13.75
C PHE A 410 18.95 -16.49 -14.61
N TYR A 411 20.18 -16.82 -14.20
CA TYR A 411 20.99 -17.80 -14.93
C TYR A 411 20.30 -19.18 -15.06
N PHE A 412 19.41 -19.55 -14.12
CA PHE A 412 18.61 -20.77 -14.21
C PHE A 412 17.69 -20.78 -15.44
N VAL A 413 17.16 -19.62 -15.86
CA VAL A 413 16.35 -19.46 -17.07
C VAL A 413 17.13 -19.91 -18.31
N LYS A 414 18.44 -19.66 -18.35
CA LYS A 414 19.31 -19.99 -19.49
C LYS A 414 19.65 -21.49 -19.58
N ILE A 415 19.70 -22.20 -18.45
CA ILE A 415 20.11 -23.62 -18.40
C ILE A 415 18.94 -24.60 -18.31
N LEU A 416 17.71 -24.12 -18.08
CA LEU A 416 16.52 -24.96 -18.07
C LEU A 416 16.36 -25.69 -19.42
N PRO A 417 16.15 -27.02 -19.44
CA PRO A 417 15.97 -27.80 -20.67
C PRO A 417 14.56 -27.59 -21.26
N MET A 418 14.24 -26.33 -21.55
CA MET A 418 12.97 -25.87 -22.11
C MET A 418 13.23 -24.70 -23.05
N SER A 419 12.61 -24.72 -24.24
CA SER A 419 12.72 -23.60 -25.18
C SER A 419 12.26 -22.28 -24.55
N TYR A 420 12.92 -21.16 -24.90
CA TYR A 420 12.57 -19.85 -24.36
C TYR A 420 11.13 -19.42 -24.64
N HIS A 421 10.54 -19.86 -25.75
CA HIS A 421 9.12 -19.61 -26.02
C HIS A 421 8.23 -20.19 -24.93
N HIS A 422 8.44 -21.45 -24.55
CA HIS A 422 7.68 -22.10 -23.48
C HIS A 422 7.96 -21.41 -22.13
N GLN A 423 9.18 -20.96 -21.88
CA GLN A 423 9.50 -20.23 -20.66
C GLN A 423 8.80 -18.87 -20.56
N ILE A 424 8.74 -18.10 -21.66
CA ILE A 424 8.01 -16.82 -21.74
C ILE A 424 6.53 -17.07 -21.50
N TRP A 425 5.91 -18.00 -22.22
CA TRP A 425 4.48 -18.29 -22.09
C TRP A 425 4.12 -18.80 -20.69
N ALA A 426 4.97 -19.64 -20.07
CA ALA A 426 4.76 -20.12 -18.71
C ALA A 426 4.77 -18.99 -17.66
N LYS A 427 5.45 -17.87 -17.93
CA LYS A 427 5.45 -16.68 -17.08
C LYS A 427 4.36 -15.67 -17.45
N LEU A 428 3.92 -15.67 -18.70
CA LEU A 428 2.88 -14.79 -19.21
C LEU A 428 1.47 -15.24 -18.78
N LEU A 429 1.18 -16.55 -18.87
CA LEU A 429 -0.14 -17.11 -18.53
C LEU A 429 -0.60 -16.84 -17.10
N PRO A 430 0.24 -16.91 -16.05
CA PRO A 430 -0.14 -16.49 -14.71
C PRO A 430 -0.69 -15.07 -14.63
N GLY A 431 -0.06 -14.12 -15.34
CA GLY A 431 -0.51 -12.72 -15.37
C GLY A 431 -1.85 -12.57 -16.07
N MET A 432 -2.01 -13.23 -17.22
CA MET A 432 -3.28 -13.26 -17.96
C MET A 432 -4.40 -13.89 -17.13
N ALA A 433 -4.14 -15.01 -16.46
CA ALA A 433 -5.12 -15.70 -15.64
C ALA A 433 -5.58 -14.83 -14.45
N LEU A 434 -4.64 -14.20 -13.73
CA LEU A 434 -4.99 -13.32 -12.61
C LEU A 434 -5.72 -12.05 -13.06
N SER A 435 -5.32 -11.48 -14.21
CA SER A 435 -6.04 -10.36 -14.83
C SER A 435 -7.48 -10.75 -15.17
N LEU A 436 -7.65 -11.92 -15.80
CA LEU A 436 -8.97 -12.43 -16.17
C LEU A 436 -9.86 -12.65 -14.94
N VAL A 437 -9.32 -13.23 -13.86
CA VAL A 437 -10.05 -13.39 -12.59
C VAL A 437 -10.50 -12.03 -12.05
N GLY A 438 -9.63 -11.02 -12.03
CA GLY A 438 -9.99 -9.67 -11.57
C GLY A 438 -11.11 -9.03 -12.40
N VAL A 439 -11.04 -9.15 -13.73
CA VAL A 439 -12.06 -8.62 -14.64
C VAL A 439 -13.39 -9.38 -14.51
N LEU A 440 -13.36 -10.71 -14.39
CA LEU A 440 -14.56 -11.52 -14.18
C LEU A 440 -15.24 -11.20 -12.84
N LEU A 441 -14.47 -10.90 -11.79
CA LEU A 441 -15.02 -10.44 -10.52
C LEU A 441 -15.71 -9.08 -10.64
N LEU A 442 -15.15 -8.15 -11.42
CA LEU A 442 -15.83 -6.89 -11.72
C LEU A 442 -17.17 -7.13 -12.42
N ILE A 443 -17.20 -8.02 -13.42
CA ILE A 443 -18.43 -8.37 -14.14
C ILE A 443 -19.45 -9.03 -13.21
N LEU A 444 -19.01 -9.92 -12.32
CA LEU A 444 -19.88 -10.53 -11.31
C LEU A 444 -20.53 -9.45 -10.43
N ILE A 445 -19.75 -8.46 -9.99
CA ILE A 445 -20.26 -7.32 -9.22
C ILE A 445 -21.29 -6.52 -10.04
N LEU A 446 -21.02 -6.23 -11.31
CA LEU A 446 -21.99 -5.56 -12.19
C LEU A 446 -23.29 -6.37 -12.37
N ILE A 447 -23.20 -7.70 -12.45
CA ILE A 447 -24.37 -8.59 -12.52
C ILE A 447 -25.24 -8.48 -11.25
N LEU A 448 -24.60 -8.52 -10.09
CA LEU A 448 -25.29 -8.47 -8.80
C LEU A 448 -25.96 -7.10 -8.54
N LEU A 449 -25.36 -6.02 -9.04
CA LEU A 449 -25.82 -4.65 -8.76
C LEU A 449 -26.83 -4.15 -9.81
N ILE A 450 -26.45 -4.24 -11.09
CA ILE A 450 -27.19 -3.62 -12.18
C ILE A 450 -28.04 -4.66 -12.90
N SER A 451 -27.71 -5.95 -12.83
CA SER A 451 -28.43 -7.01 -13.56
C SER A 451 -28.57 -6.67 -15.06
N PRO A 452 -27.44 -6.45 -15.76
CA PRO A 452 -27.44 -6.07 -17.17
C PRO A 452 -28.06 -7.19 -18.03
N PRO A 453 -28.63 -6.85 -19.19
CA PRO A 453 -29.24 -7.83 -20.07
C PRO A 453 -28.21 -8.80 -20.64
N ALA A 454 -28.62 -10.04 -20.92
CA ALA A 454 -27.73 -11.13 -21.34
C ALA A 454 -26.93 -10.82 -22.63
N TRP A 455 -27.52 -10.06 -23.57
CA TRP A 455 -26.82 -9.65 -24.78
C TRP A 455 -25.65 -8.71 -24.47
N PHE A 456 -25.79 -7.80 -23.50
CA PHE A 456 -24.71 -6.88 -23.10
C PHE A 456 -23.59 -7.65 -22.40
N LEU A 457 -23.92 -8.64 -21.56
CA LEU A 457 -22.93 -9.54 -20.96
C LEU A 457 -22.14 -10.31 -22.02
N ALA A 458 -22.78 -10.79 -23.09
CA ALA A 458 -22.09 -11.44 -24.20
C ALA A 458 -21.10 -10.49 -24.90
N LEU A 459 -21.47 -9.22 -25.10
CA LEU A 459 -20.57 -8.20 -25.64
C LEU A 459 -19.40 -7.91 -24.70
N LEU A 460 -19.64 -7.81 -23.39
CA LEU A 460 -18.57 -7.66 -22.40
C LEU A 460 -17.58 -8.81 -22.52
N LEU A 461 -18.06 -10.06 -22.45
CA LEU A 461 -17.23 -11.25 -22.56
C LEU A 461 -16.43 -11.32 -23.87
N ALA A 462 -16.98 -10.83 -24.97
CA ALA A 462 -16.29 -10.77 -26.26
C ALA A 462 -15.11 -9.79 -26.28
N THR A 463 -15.17 -8.68 -25.53
CA THR A 463 -14.13 -7.64 -25.54
C THR A 463 -12.99 -7.89 -24.53
N ILE A 464 -13.22 -8.69 -23.48
CA ILE A 464 -12.23 -9.00 -22.42
C ILE A 464 -10.91 -9.58 -22.96
N PRO A 465 -10.90 -10.56 -23.88
CA PRO A 465 -9.65 -11.17 -24.33
C PRO A 465 -8.67 -10.15 -24.91
N GLY A 466 -9.18 -9.17 -25.67
CA GLY A 466 -8.39 -8.08 -26.22
C GLY A 466 -7.73 -7.24 -25.14
N ALA A 467 -8.50 -6.83 -24.12
CA ALA A 467 -8.00 -6.06 -23.00
C ALA A 467 -6.91 -6.80 -22.22
N VAL A 468 -7.15 -8.07 -21.86
CA VAL A 468 -6.25 -8.88 -21.02
C VAL A 468 -4.98 -9.28 -21.77
N LEU A 469 -5.09 -9.69 -23.03
CA LEU A 469 -3.92 -10.13 -23.80
C LEU A 469 -2.97 -8.96 -24.07
N LEU A 470 -3.52 -7.83 -24.51
CA LEU A 470 -2.72 -6.67 -24.95
C LEU A 470 -1.90 -6.07 -23.79
N THR A 471 -2.51 -5.88 -22.61
CA THR A 471 -1.84 -5.36 -21.41
C THR A 471 -0.76 -6.30 -20.88
N ASN A 472 -1.03 -7.60 -20.78
CA ASN A 472 -0.05 -8.56 -20.26
C ASN A 472 1.12 -8.78 -21.24
N MET A 473 0.84 -8.82 -22.56
CA MET A 473 1.87 -8.96 -23.58
C MET A 473 2.77 -7.73 -23.67
N THR A 474 2.22 -6.52 -23.56
CA THR A 474 3.03 -5.29 -23.49
C THR A 474 3.90 -5.26 -22.25
N GLY A 475 3.37 -5.67 -21.09
CA GLY A 475 4.15 -5.85 -19.86
C GLY A 475 5.32 -6.82 -20.02
N MET A 476 5.08 -7.99 -20.63
CA MET A 476 6.13 -8.97 -20.93
C MET A 476 7.15 -8.44 -21.94
N LEU A 477 6.74 -7.66 -22.93
CA LEU A 477 7.66 -7.02 -23.88
C LEU A 477 8.62 -6.08 -23.17
N PHE A 478 8.14 -5.25 -22.22
CA PHE A 478 9.01 -4.40 -21.42
C PHE A 478 9.99 -5.21 -20.56
N GLU A 479 9.55 -6.31 -19.97
CA GLU A 479 10.42 -7.21 -19.21
C GLU A 479 11.46 -7.92 -20.08
N LEU A 480 11.15 -8.24 -21.33
CA LEU A 480 12.13 -8.81 -22.26
C LEU A 480 13.19 -7.78 -22.69
N LEU A 481 12.80 -6.50 -22.81
CA LEU A 481 13.70 -5.42 -23.25
C LEU A 481 14.57 -4.88 -22.10
N TRP A 482 13.99 -4.68 -20.91
CA TRP A 482 14.65 -3.98 -19.79
C TRP A 482 14.38 -4.65 -18.43
N PRO A 483 14.69 -5.95 -18.23
CA PRO A 483 14.43 -6.61 -16.96
C PRO A 483 15.33 -6.04 -15.87
N LYS A 484 14.76 -5.84 -14.68
CA LYS A 484 15.48 -5.42 -13.48
C LYS A 484 15.98 -6.65 -12.71
N LEU A 485 17.11 -7.22 -13.15
CA LEU A 485 17.71 -8.42 -12.54
C LEU A 485 18.59 -8.13 -11.31
N LYS A 486 19.12 -6.90 -11.20
CA LYS A 486 19.98 -6.49 -10.08
C LYS A 486 19.15 -5.80 -9.00
N TRP A 487 18.84 -6.55 -7.95
CA TRP A 487 18.21 -6.04 -6.73
C TRP A 487 18.70 -6.81 -5.49
N ASP A 488 18.63 -6.12 -4.35
CA ASP A 488 19.02 -6.55 -3.00
C ASP A 488 17.81 -6.93 -2.12
N ASN A 489 16.60 -6.52 -2.52
CA ASN A 489 15.33 -6.82 -1.89
C ASN A 489 14.23 -6.95 -2.95
N GLU A 490 13.32 -7.89 -2.75
CA GLU A 490 12.15 -8.20 -3.58
C GLU A 490 11.29 -6.96 -3.87
N GLN A 491 11.25 -5.97 -2.97
CA GLN A 491 10.56 -4.70 -3.21
C GLN A 491 11.04 -3.98 -4.47
N LYS A 492 12.35 -4.04 -4.76
CA LYS A 492 12.91 -3.36 -5.93
C LYS A 492 12.52 -4.03 -7.25
N ALA A 493 12.22 -5.34 -7.23
CA ALA A 493 11.83 -6.11 -8.41
C ALA A 493 10.41 -5.76 -8.91
N VAL A 494 9.56 -5.20 -8.03
CA VAL A 494 8.17 -4.82 -8.37
C VAL A 494 7.94 -3.32 -8.19
N LYS A 495 8.06 -2.78 -6.97
CA LYS A 495 7.69 -1.37 -6.69
C LYS A 495 8.61 -0.34 -7.34
N GLN A 496 9.91 -0.64 -7.41
CA GLN A 496 10.90 0.24 -8.06
C GLN A 496 11.23 -0.23 -9.47
N ASN A 497 10.43 -1.12 -10.06
CA ASN A 497 10.60 -1.57 -11.42
C ASN A 497 9.77 -0.68 -12.35
N LEU A 498 10.46 0.06 -13.23
CA LEU A 498 9.80 0.96 -14.18
C LEU A 498 8.92 0.19 -15.17
N ASN A 499 9.18 -1.09 -15.44
CA ASN A 499 8.35 -1.90 -16.33
C ASN A 499 6.94 -2.08 -15.77
N VAL A 500 6.78 -2.19 -14.45
CA VAL A 500 5.47 -2.24 -13.79
C VAL A 500 4.72 -0.91 -13.98
N LEU A 501 5.42 0.22 -13.83
CA LEU A 501 4.86 1.54 -14.10
C LEU A 501 4.46 1.69 -15.58
N TYR A 502 5.31 1.26 -16.52
CA TYR A 502 4.99 1.30 -17.94
C TYR A 502 3.79 0.42 -18.28
N GLY A 503 3.65 -0.75 -17.66
CA GLY A 503 2.46 -1.58 -17.78
C GLY A 503 1.17 -0.86 -17.34
N ILE A 504 1.22 -0.16 -16.20
CA ILE A 504 0.10 0.67 -15.72
C ILE A 504 -0.23 1.78 -16.73
N LEU A 505 0.78 2.51 -17.20
CA LEU A 505 0.60 3.60 -18.16
C LEU A 505 0.02 3.10 -19.49
N VAL A 506 0.44 1.93 -19.98
CA VAL A 506 -0.15 1.30 -21.16
C VAL A 506 -1.60 0.91 -20.89
N GLY A 507 -1.93 0.33 -19.74
CA GLY A 507 -3.32 0.03 -19.37
C GLY A 507 -4.20 1.28 -19.37
N ILE A 508 -3.73 2.38 -18.78
CA ILE A 508 -4.43 3.68 -18.78
C ILE A 508 -4.55 4.24 -20.20
N LEU A 509 -3.49 4.17 -21.00
CA LEU A 509 -3.50 4.66 -22.38
C LEU A 509 -4.51 3.89 -23.22
N LEU A 510 -4.54 2.56 -23.13
CA LEU A 510 -5.51 1.71 -23.85
C LEU A 510 -6.95 2.01 -23.41
N ALA A 511 -7.16 2.18 -22.10
CA ALA A 511 -8.44 2.59 -21.54
C ALA A 511 -8.89 3.96 -22.08
N ALA A 512 -8.00 4.95 -22.08
CA ALA A 512 -8.28 6.29 -22.58
C ALA A 512 -8.57 6.29 -24.08
N VAL A 513 -7.75 5.60 -24.89
CA VAL A 513 -7.96 5.48 -26.34
C VAL A 513 -9.31 4.82 -26.63
N ALA A 514 -9.67 3.75 -25.92
CA ALA A 514 -10.95 3.09 -26.09
C ALA A 514 -12.14 4.02 -25.84
N VAL A 515 -12.16 4.71 -24.69
CA VAL A 515 -13.26 5.62 -24.31
C VAL A 515 -13.32 6.84 -25.21
N VAL A 516 -12.18 7.51 -25.44
CA VAL A 516 -12.12 8.72 -26.27
C VAL A 516 -12.55 8.42 -27.70
N THR A 517 -12.14 7.27 -28.27
CA THR A 517 -12.56 6.91 -29.63
C THR A 517 -14.08 6.73 -29.72
N VAL A 518 -14.70 6.05 -28.76
CA VAL A 518 -16.16 5.84 -28.78
C VAL A 518 -16.92 7.15 -28.56
N VAL A 519 -16.48 7.98 -27.62
CA VAL A 519 -17.15 9.24 -27.26
C VAL A 519 -16.94 10.33 -28.31
N ALA A 520 -15.70 10.57 -28.75
CA ALA A 520 -15.38 11.67 -29.66
C ALA A 520 -15.95 11.46 -31.07
N PHE A 521 -16.05 10.20 -31.52
CA PHE A 521 -16.62 9.86 -32.83
C PHE A 521 -18.09 9.43 -32.75
N ALA A 522 -18.71 9.48 -31.56
CA ALA A 522 -20.09 9.04 -31.31
C ALA A 522 -20.41 7.69 -31.98
N LEU A 523 -19.52 6.70 -31.77
CA LEU A 523 -19.58 5.45 -32.52
C LEU A 523 -20.85 4.66 -32.17
N PRO A 524 -21.60 4.15 -33.18
CA PRO A 524 -22.69 3.24 -32.92
C PRO A 524 -22.17 1.89 -32.41
N LEU A 525 -23.08 1.01 -31.98
CA LEU A 525 -22.74 -0.25 -31.31
C LEU A 525 -21.84 -1.15 -32.15
N LEU A 526 -22.14 -1.32 -33.44
CA LEU A 526 -21.38 -2.22 -34.32
C LEU A 526 -19.92 -1.75 -34.50
N PRO A 527 -19.61 -0.51 -34.93
CA PRO A 527 -18.22 -0.01 -34.95
C PRO A 527 -17.53 -0.07 -33.59
N THR A 528 -18.25 0.17 -32.51
CA THR A 528 -17.69 0.08 -31.15
C THR A 528 -17.22 -1.35 -30.84
N ILE A 529 -18.01 -2.37 -31.17
CA ILE A 529 -17.61 -3.76 -31.00
C ILE A 529 -16.37 -4.08 -31.85
N LEU A 530 -16.31 -3.62 -33.10
CA LEU A 530 -15.15 -3.85 -33.96
C LEU A 530 -13.88 -3.21 -33.38
N VAL A 531 -14.00 -1.97 -32.90
CA VAL A 531 -12.89 -1.22 -32.30
C VAL A 531 -12.43 -1.83 -30.98
N LEU A 532 -13.33 -2.32 -30.13
CA LEU A 532 -12.99 -2.83 -28.80
C LEU A 532 -12.67 -4.34 -28.78
N CYS A 533 -13.11 -5.10 -29.78
CA CYS A 533 -12.85 -6.54 -29.88
C CYS A 533 -11.74 -6.85 -30.89
N ILE A 534 -11.94 -6.49 -32.16
CA ILE A 534 -11.08 -6.94 -33.26
C ILE A 534 -9.72 -6.25 -33.21
N ILE A 535 -9.69 -4.92 -33.07
CA ILE A 535 -8.43 -4.17 -33.11
C ILE A 535 -7.47 -4.61 -31.98
N PRO A 536 -7.90 -4.69 -30.69
CA PRO A 536 -7.04 -5.17 -29.61
C PRO A 536 -6.56 -6.61 -29.82
N LEU A 537 -7.39 -7.50 -30.37
CA LEU A 537 -7.01 -8.88 -30.67
C LEU A 537 -5.95 -8.96 -31.77
N LEU A 538 -6.09 -8.17 -32.84
CA LEU A 538 -5.09 -8.10 -33.91
C LEU A 538 -3.77 -7.53 -33.40
N LEU A 539 -3.82 -6.49 -32.56
CA LEU A 539 -2.64 -5.93 -31.92
C LEU A 539 -1.97 -6.94 -30.97
N ALA A 540 -2.76 -7.67 -30.18
CA ALA A 540 -2.26 -8.73 -29.32
C ALA A 540 -1.61 -9.88 -30.14
N LEU A 541 -2.20 -10.26 -31.27
CA LEU A 541 -1.60 -11.23 -32.18
C LEU A 541 -0.26 -10.72 -32.74
N GLY A 542 -0.21 -9.46 -33.18
CA GLY A 542 1.03 -8.82 -33.65
C GLY A 542 2.11 -8.83 -32.56
N LEU A 543 1.76 -8.51 -31.31
CA LEU A 543 2.68 -8.59 -30.18
C LEU A 543 3.11 -10.02 -29.86
N ALA A 544 2.20 -11.00 -29.95
CA ALA A 544 2.53 -12.41 -29.74
C ALA A 544 3.58 -12.89 -30.75
N LEU A 545 3.40 -12.53 -32.03
CA LEU A 545 4.35 -12.83 -33.10
C LEU A 545 5.68 -12.10 -32.89
N LEU A 546 5.64 -10.85 -32.47
CA LEU A 546 6.84 -10.07 -32.13
C LEU A 546 7.62 -10.74 -31.00
N ILE A 547 6.97 -11.03 -29.87
CA ILE A 547 7.54 -11.70 -28.70
C ILE A 547 8.10 -13.08 -29.09
N HIS A 548 7.38 -13.83 -29.93
CA HIS A 548 7.89 -15.09 -30.46
C HIS A 548 9.20 -14.88 -31.23
N ARG A 549 9.25 -13.90 -32.13
CA ARG A 549 10.43 -13.63 -32.97
C ARG A 549 11.64 -13.13 -32.19
N ILE A 550 11.46 -12.21 -31.25
CA ILE A 550 12.58 -11.52 -30.57
C ILE A 550 12.90 -12.08 -29.18
N GLY A 551 11.92 -12.68 -28.49
CA GLY A 551 12.03 -13.12 -27.09
C GLY A 551 13.20 -14.04 -26.81
N PRO A 552 13.41 -15.13 -27.59
CA PRO A 552 14.57 -16.02 -27.41
C PRO A 552 15.91 -15.30 -27.51
N ARG A 553 16.05 -14.38 -28.48
CA ARG A 553 17.30 -13.61 -28.70
C ARG A 553 17.57 -12.66 -27.54
N LEU A 554 16.53 -11.98 -27.06
CA LEU A 554 16.64 -11.08 -25.91
C LEU A 554 17.06 -11.87 -24.66
N ILE A 555 16.41 -12.99 -24.35
CA ILE A 555 16.77 -13.83 -23.19
C ILE A 555 18.23 -14.31 -23.25
N CYS A 556 18.71 -14.74 -24.42
CA CYS A 556 20.12 -15.10 -24.61
C CYS A 556 21.06 -13.93 -24.28
N SER A 557 20.76 -12.73 -24.79
CA SER A 557 21.60 -11.53 -24.67
C SER A 557 21.66 -10.93 -23.27
N LEU A 558 20.71 -11.28 -22.39
CA LEU A 558 20.63 -10.74 -21.04
C LEU A 558 21.67 -11.40 -20.14
N ASP A 559 22.76 -10.72 -19.84
CA ASP A 559 23.75 -11.23 -18.89
C ASP A 559 23.42 -10.88 -17.45
N VAL A 560 23.59 -11.88 -16.58
CA VAL A 560 23.67 -11.69 -15.14
C VAL A 560 25.08 -11.17 -14.83
N GLY A 561 25.44 -10.02 -15.39
CA GLY A 561 26.81 -9.51 -15.37
C GLY A 561 27.37 -9.42 -13.96
N GLU A 562 28.56 -10.03 -13.78
CA GLU A 562 29.51 -10.11 -12.66
C GLU A 562 28.96 -9.85 -11.25
N MET A 563 29.06 -10.89 -10.40
CA MET A 563 28.97 -10.81 -8.95
C MET A 563 30.18 -10.11 -8.35
#